data_AF-A0A538JSX3-F1
#
_entry.id   AF-A0A538JSX3-F1
#
_cell.length_a   1.000
_cell.length_b   1.000
_cell.length_c   1.000
_cell.angle_alpha   90.00
_cell.angle_beta   90.00
_cell.angle_gamma   90.00
#
_symmetry.space_group_name_H-M   'P 1'
#
loop_
_entity.id
_entity.type
_entity.pdbx_description
1 polymer ?
#
loop_
_entity_poly.entity_id
_entity_poly.type
_entity_poly.pdbx_seq_one_letter_code
_entity_poly.pdbx_strand_id
1 'polypeptide(L)'
;MDEDHGHAPRPAPQRPGQRAGDGPALVTDRLPAPRLTPVYRLEAALGEPLDLGMTAGGRRRIVPLAGGTFTGSQLSGTLLPGASADWQIVLPDGTALGDIRYTLRTDAG
;
A
#
# COMPACT_ATOMS: atom_id res chain seq x y z
N MET A 1 33.87 79.50 -21.81
CA MET A 1 34.52 79.09 -23.06
C MET A 1 35.18 77.76 -22.76
N ASP A 2 35.09 76.85 -23.72
CA ASP A 2 35.68 75.51 -23.78
C ASP A 2 34.76 74.34 -23.43
N GLU A 3 34.54 73.58 -24.51
CA GLU A 3 33.72 72.42 -24.75
C GLU A 3 34.36 71.16 -24.14
N ASP A 4 33.55 70.18 -23.75
CA ASP A 4 33.96 68.79 -23.97
C ASP A 4 32.74 67.92 -24.33
N HIS A 5 32.63 67.68 -25.63
CA HIS A 5 31.69 66.74 -26.23
C HIS A 5 32.25 65.31 -26.12
N GLY A 6 32.06 64.68 -24.97
CA GLY A 6 32.33 63.25 -24.78
C GLY A 6 31.19 62.36 -25.29
N HIS A 7 31.26 61.93 -26.56
CA HIS A 7 30.37 60.89 -27.12
C HIS A 7 30.75 59.50 -26.57
N ALA A 8 29.99 58.99 -25.60
CA ALA A 8 30.13 57.60 -25.16
C ALA A 8 29.52 56.63 -26.20
N PRO A 9 30.22 55.53 -26.58
CA PRO A 9 29.70 54.55 -27.53
C PRO A 9 28.54 53.73 -26.96
N ARG A 10 27.61 53.37 -27.86
CA ARG A 10 26.31 52.70 -27.61
C ARG A 10 26.41 51.41 -26.76
N PRO A 11 25.38 51.10 -25.95
CA PRO A 11 25.28 49.81 -25.26
C PRO A 11 25.08 48.65 -26.25
N ALA A 12 25.66 47.50 -25.93
CA ALA A 12 25.54 46.26 -26.71
C ALA A 12 24.07 45.78 -26.79
N PRO A 13 23.65 45.10 -27.88
CA PRO A 13 22.29 44.60 -27.98
C PRO A 13 22.04 43.50 -26.94
N GLN A 14 20.97 43.66 -26.17
CA GLN A 14 20.52 42.65 -25.22
C GLN A 14 20.02 41.42 -25.98
N ARG A 15 20.44 40.22 -25.53
CA ARG A 15 19.95 38.95 -26.08
C ARG A 15 18.44 38.82 -25.77
N PRO A 16 17.55 38.63 -26.76
CA PRO A 16 16.15 38.34 -26.48
C PRO A 16 16.06 36.91 -25.93
N GLY A 17 15.49 36.71 -24.73
CA GLY A 17 15.05 35.37 -24.34
C GLY A 17 15.06 34.94 -22.88
N GLN A 18 15.40 35.76 -21.89
CA GLN A 18 15.20 35.38 -20.48
C GLN A 18 13.86 35.93 -19.97
N ARG A 19 12.77 35.27 -20.34
CA ARG A 19 11.57 35.26 -19.49
C ARG A 19 11.95 34.48 -18.23
N ALA A 20 11.81 35.11 -17.07
CA ALA A 20 11.78 34.40 -15.80
C ALA A 20 10.76 33.26 -15.94
N GLY A 21 11.21 32.03 -15.73
CA GLY A 21 10.35 30.87 -15.82
C GLY A 21 9.32 30.91 -14.71
N ASP A 22 8.09 31.28 -15.06
CA ASP A 22 6.89 30.73 -14.41
C ASP A 22 6.84 29.24 -14.76
N GLY A 23 7.72 28.46 -14.15
CA GLY A 23 7.57 27.01 -14.11
C GLY A 23 6.37 26.70 -13.23
N PRO A 24 5.47 25.76 -13.61
CA PRO A 24 4.33 25.44 -12.77
C PRO A 24 4.86 25.00 -11.40
N ALA A 25 4.38 25.66 -10.35
CA ALA A 25 4.61 25.23 -8.99
C ALA A 25 4.18 23.76 -8.90
N LEU A 26 5.09 22.89 -8.43
CA LEU A 26 4.75 21.51 -8.11
C LEU A 26 3.66 21.54 -7.06
N VAL A 27 2.40 21.40 -7.48
CA VAL A 27 1.29 21.12 -6.60
C VAL A 27 1.60 19.74 -6.03
N THR A 28 2.06 19.70 -4.78
CA THR A 28 2.07 18.46 -4.00
C THR A 28 0.61 18.15 -3.73
N ASP A 29 -0.05 17.48 -4.67
CA ASP A 29 -1.43 17.03 -4.52
C ASP A 29 -1.43 15.90 -3.49
N ARG A 30 -1.44 16.29 -2.22
CA ARG A 30 -1.45 15.35 -1.11
C ARG A 30 -2.88 14.85 -0.98
N LEU A 31 -3.11 13.63 -1.47
CA LEU A 31 -4.39 12.95 -1.31
C LEU A 31 -4.81 12.93 0.18
N PRO A 32 -6.10 13.16 0.47
CA PRO A 32 -6.60 13.08 1.84
C PRO A 32 -6.37 11.69 2.41
N ALA A 33 -6.11 11.62 3.72
CA ALA A 33 -5.95 10.34 4.40
C ALA A 33 -7.24 9.50 4.26
N PRO A 34 -7.13 8.19 3.96
CA PRO A 34 -8.29 7.33 3.88
C PRO A 34 -8.97 7.21 5.25
N ARG A 35 -10.30 7.12 5.23
CA ARG A 35 -11.09 6.80 6.43
C ARG A 35 -11.35 5.30 6.47
N LEU A 36 -11.37 4.71 7.66
CA LEU A 36 -11.64 3.30 7.88
C LEU A 36 -12.98 3.14 8.60
N THR A 37 -13.83 2.25 8.08
CA THR A 37 -15.06 1.81 8.74
C THR A 37 -14.94 0.29 8.97
N PRO A 38 -15.14 -0.21 10.20
CA PRO A 38 -15.16 -1.65 10.45
C PRO A 38 -16.27 -2.33 9.66
N VAL A 39 -15.92 -3.38 8.90
CA VAL A 39 -16.91 -4.17 8.13
C VAL A 39 -17.39 -5.37 8.96
N TYR A 40 -16.46 -6.21 9.40
CA TYR A 40 -16.73 -7.34 10.29
C TYR A 40 -15.49 -7.72 11.11
N ARG A 41 -15.68 -8.52 12.16
CA ARG A 41 -14.64 -9.26 12.88
C ARG A 41 -14.83 -10.74 12.61
N LEU A 42 -13.75 -11.45 12.26
CA LEU A 42 -13.72 -12.91 12.13
C LEU A 42 -12.96 -13.52 13.30
N GLU A 43 -13.60 -14.44 14.00
CA GLU A 43 -12.98 -15.33 14.99
C GLU A 43 -12.85 -16.71 14.37
N ALA A 44 -11.62 -17.12 14.04
CA ALA A 44 -11.33 -18.38 13.38
C ALA A 44 -10.63 -19.35 14.33
N ALA A 45 -11.09 -20.60 14.35
CA ALA A 45 -10.37 -21.70 14.97
C ALA A 45 -9.27 -22.18 14.00
N LEU A 46 -8.03 -22.28 14.48
CA LEU A 46 -6.93 -22.80 13.69
C LEU A 46 -6.77 -24.31 13.96
N GLY A 47 -6.56 -25.07 12.90
CA GLY A 47 -6.16 -26.47 12.98
C GLY A 47 -4.66 -26.61 13.24
N GLU A 48 -4.21 -27.86 13.40
CA GLU A 48 -2.79 -28.18 13.52
C GLU A 48 -2.04 -27.76 12.24
N PRO A 49 -0.95 -26.98 12.35
CA PRO A 49 -0.13 -26.63 11.19
C PRO A 49 0.50 -27.86 10.56
N LEU A 50 0.30 -28.04 9.25
CA LEU A 50 1.09 -28.96 8.46
C LEU A 50 2.42 -28.30 8.09
N ASP A 51 3.49 -28.73 8.74
CA ASP A 51 4.84 -28.24 8.45
C ASP A 51 5.43 -29.01 7.25
N LEU A 52 5.77 -28.27 6.19
CA LEU A 52 6.38 -28.82 4.98
C LEU A 52 7.92 -28.72 5.01
N GLY A 53 8.48 -28.18 6.09
CA GLY A 53 9.91 -28.04 6.29
C GLY A 53 10.51 -26.81 5.61
N MET A 54 11.84 -26.81 5.52
CA MET A 54 12.60 -25.73 4.91
C MET A 54 12.53 -25.79 3.38
N THR A 55 12.30 -24.63 2.77
CA THR A 55 12.36 -24.41 1.32
C THR A 55 13.34 -23.28 1.00
N ALA A 56 13.62 -23.03 -0.27
CA ALA A 56 14.43 -21.87 -0.69
C ALA A 56 13.85 -20.53 -0.23
N GLY A 57 12.54 -20.44 0.02
CA GLY A 57 11.87 -19.23 0.48
C GLY A 57 11.75 -19.09 2.01
N GLY A 58 12.14 -20.10 2.79
CA GLY A 58 11.89 -20.17 4.24
C GLY A 58 11.15 -21.44 4.65
N ARG A 59 10.76 -21.54 5.93
CA ARG A 59 9.98 -22.69 6.42
C ARG A 59 8.53 -22.58 5.95
N ARG A 60 8.06 -23.56 5.18
CA ARG A 60 6.71 -23.58 4.61
C ARG A 60 5.76 -24.31 5.55
N ARG A 61 4.61 -23.69 5.87
CA ARG A 61 3.56 -24.31 6.70
C ARG A 61 2.20 -24.04 6.08
N ILE A 62 1.26 -24.97 6.25
CA ILE A 62 -0.15 -24.76 5.91
C ILE A 62 -0.94 -24.83 7.21
N VAL A 63 -1.65 -23.76 7.55
CA VAL A 63 -2.45 -23.66 8.78
C VAL A 63 -3.93 -23.73 8.41
N PRO A 64 -4.62 -24.86 8.65
CA PRO A 64 -6.05 -24.97 8.35
C PRO A 64 -6.86 -23.98 9.19
N LEU A 65 -7.90 -23.38 8.60
CA LEU A 65 -8.94 -22.68 9.37
C LEU A 65 -10.09 -23.68 9.58
N ALA A 66 -10.18 -24.22 10.79
CA ALA A 66 -11.07 -25.31 11.18
C ALA A 66 -12.54 -24.88 11.42
N GLY A 67 -12.86 -23.61 11.15
CA GLY A 67 -14.18 -23.03 11.35
C GLY A 67 -14.06 -21.66 12.00
N GLY A 68 -15.20 -21.06 12.31
CA GLY A 68 -15.26 -19.75 12.95
C GLY A 68 -16.55 -19.02 12.66
N THR A 69 -16.70 -17.88 13.31
CA THR A 69 -17.82 -16.95 13.13
C THR A 69 -17.30 -15.59 12.76
N PHE A 70 -18.00 -14.89 11.88
CA PHE A 70 -17.76 -13.48 11.65
C PHE A 70 -19.01 -12.67 11.94
N THR A 71 -18.82 -11.48 12.48
CA THR A 71 -19.91 -10.58 12.85
C THR A 71 -19.57 -9.14 12.45
N GLY A 72 -20.52 -8.50 11.79
CA GLY A 72 -20.42 -7.14 11.29
C GLY A 72 -21.80 -6.54 11.10
N SER A 73 -21.90 -5.21 11.06
CA SER A 73 -23.18 -4.51 11.00
C SER A 73 -24.01 -4.83 9.74
N GLN A 74 -23.35 -5.25 8.67
CA GLN A 74 -23.99 -5.58 7.38
C GLN A 74 -23.68 -7.01 6.91
N LEU A 75 -22.78 -7.73 7.58
CA LEU A 75 -22.25 -9.00 7.11
C LEU A 75 -21.92 -9.88 8.32
N SER A 76 -22.68 -10.98 8.50
CA SER A 76 -22.48 -11.96 9.57
C SER A 76 -22.65 -13.40 9.04
N GLY A 77 -22.03 -14.36 9.72
CA GLY A 77 -22.09 -15.77 9.34
C GLY A 77 -20.92 -16.60 9.86
N THR A 78 -20.60 -17.66 9.12
CA THR A 78 -19.63 -18.69 9.52
C THR A 78 -18.50 -18.86 8.50
N LEU A 79 -17.30 -19.14 8.98
CA LEU A 79 -16.19 -19.62 8.16
C LEU A 79 -16.35 -21.11 7.90
N LEU A 80 -16.19 -21.54 6.65
CA LEU A 80 -16.32 -22.94 6.25
C LEU A 80 -15.00 -23.70 6.46
N PRO A 81 -14.99 -24.77 7.26
CA PRO A 81 -13.83 -25.65 7.39
C PRO A 81 -13.57 -26.44 6.10
N GLY A 82 -12.33 -26.90 5.91
CA GLY A 82 -11.92 -27.72 4.77
C GLY A 82 -11.75 -26.97 3.44
N ALA A 83 -12.34 -25.77 3.31
CA ALA A 83 -12.17 -24.87 2.17
C ALA A 83 -11.29 -23.65 2.49
N SER A 84 -10.68 -23.60 3.68
CA SER A 84 -10.02 -22.42 4.22
C SER A 84 -8.68 -22.76 4.88
N ALA A 85 -7.61 -22.05 4.53
CA ALA A 85 -6.30 -22.19 5.16
C ALA A 85 -5.42 -20.93 4.97
N ASP A 86 -4.34 -20.84 5.75
CA ASP A 86 -3.23 -19.91 5.54
C ASP A 86 -2.00 -20.68 5.04
N TRP A 87 -1.47 -20.27 3.89
CA TRP A 87 -0.28 -20.81 3.29
C TRP A 87 0.94 -19.94 3.64
N GLN A 88 1.53 -20.23 4.80
CA GLN A 88 2.58 -19.40 5.38
C GLN A 88 3.97 -19.73 4.85
N ILE A 89 4.82 -18.72 4.72
CA ILE A 89 6.28 -18.86 4.69
C ILE A 89 6.86 -18.13 5.90
N VAL A 90 7.58 -18.86 6.75
CA VAL A 90 8.30 -18.26 7.89
C VAL A 90 9.74 -18.00 7.48
N LEU A 91 10.13 -16.73 7.53
CA LEU A 91 11.48 -16.26 7.24
C LEU A 91 12.42 -16.48 8.44
N PRO A 92 13.75 -16.44 8.24
CA PRO A 92 14.72 -16.68 9.32
C PRO A 92 14.62 -15.72 10.51
N ASP A 93 14.10 -14.52 10.29
CA ASP A 93 13.86 -13.51 11.34
C ASP A 93 12.55 -13.73 12.12
N GLY A 94 11.79 -14.77 11.77
CA GLY A 94 10.50 -15.10 12.37
C GLY A 94 9.29 -14.46 11.68
N THR A 95 9.49 -13.64 10.66
CA THR A 95 8.39 -13.04 9.88
C THR A 95 7.59 -14.13 9.18
N ALA A 96 6.27 -14.13 9.36
CA ALA A 96 5.35 -15.02 8.65
C ALA A 96 4.68 -14.27 7.49
N LEU A 97 5.02 -14.66 6.27
CA LEU A 97 4.33 -14.22 5.06
C LEU A 97 3.09 -15.10 4.90
N GLY A 98 1.90 -14.53 5.11
CA GLY A 98 0.62 -15.22 4.99
C GLY A 98 0.03 -15.10 3.59
N ASP A 99 -0.62 -16.16 3.15
CA ASP A 99 -1.52 -16.20 2.00
C ASP A 99 -2.77 -16.91 2.48
N ILE A 100 -3.75 -16.14 2.94
CA ILE A 100 -4.95 -16.67 3.57
C ILE A 100 -6.07 -16.69 2.54
N ARG A 101 -6.62 -17.88 2.30
CA ARG A 101 -7.85 -18.04 1.53
C ARG A 101 -8.87 -18.71 2.43
N TYR A 102 -10.02 -18.08 2.60
CA TYR A 102 -11.13 -18.61 3.38
C TYR A 102 -12.44 -18.43 2.65
N THR A 103 -13.33 -19.37 2.88
CA THR A 103 -14.70 -19.33 2.36
C THR A 103 -15.63 -19.00 3.51
N LEU A 104 -16.41 -17.94 3.35
CA LEU A 104 -17.43 -17.51 4.30
C LEU A 104 -18.81 -17.88 3.76
N ARG A 105 -19.67 -18.42 4.62
CA ARG A 105 -21.10 -18.56 4.37
C ARG A 105 -21.83 -17.53 5.22
N THR A 106 -22.69 -16.75 4.58
CA THR A 106 -23.46 -15.71 5.27
C THR A 106 -24.67 -16.33 5.96
N ASP A 107 -25.24 -15.62 6.94
CA ASP A 107 -26.49 -16.07 7.56
C ASP A 107 -27.68 -16.15 6.57
N ALA A 108 -27.59 -15.44 5.44
CA ALA A 108 -28.58 -15.46 4.37
C ALA A 108 -28.35 -16.57 3.32
N GLY A 109 -27.28 -17.37 3.46
CA GLY A 109 -26.81 -18.35 2.47
C GLY A 109 -25.59 -17.84 1.74
#